data_AF-A0A9E2R0T3-F1
#
_entry.id   AF-A0A9E2R0T3-F1
#
_cell.length_a   1.000
_cell.length_b   1.000
_cell.length_c   1.000
_cell.angle_alpha   90.00
_cell.angle_beta   90.00
_cell.angle_gamma   90.00
#
_symmetry.space_group_name_H-M   'P 1'
#
loop_
_entity.id
_entity.type
_entity.pdbx_description
1 polymer ?
#
loop_
_entity_poly.entity_id
_entity_poly.type
_entity_poly.pdbx_seq_one_letter_code
_entity_poly.pdbx_strand_id
1 'polypeptide(L)'
;MNHSLLRVTATHLASFTLLVYFWGTRIASGQGLVEFENLAPIYDVDGRTLLVGSGFLAELYAAAPGNSLQPISSSITPLLTVSPGYFFGGIVHIPGTIPGGTAVVQVVTWRASDGATFAEADHPGAHVGGSSVFQVGSLGGDQLGVPALLVGMQSFSLYVVPEPAVLTLDLLAVVGIAFNCWLNRRV
;
A
#
# COMPACT_ATOMS: atom_id res chain seq x y z
N MET A 1 -67.96 -19.40 -60.35
CA MET A 1 -66.86 -18.52 -59.91
C MET A 1 -66.14 -19.25 -58.78
N ASN A 2 -65.18 -20.11 -59.10
CA ASN A 2 -63.75 -19.81 -59.32
C ASN A 2 -62.97 -19.58 -58.01
N HIS A 3 -62.18 -20.60 -57.66
CA HIS A 3 -60.86 -20.61 -56.99
C HIS A 3 -60.80 -20.01 -55.56
N SER A 4 -60.14 -20.58 -54.55
CA SER A 4 -58.80 -21.17 -54.54
C SER A 4 -58.55 -21.89 -53.20
N LEU A 5 -57.81 -22.98 -53.27
CA LEU A 5 -57.22 -23.73 -52.16
C LEU A 5 -56.24 -22.85 -51.37
N LEU A 6 -56.41 -22.74 -50.05
CA LEU A 6 -55.38 -22.18 -49.16
C LEU A 6 -54.65 -23.35 -48.49
N ARG A 7 -53.68 -23.93 -49.23
CA ARG A 7 -52.60 -24.71 -48.63
C ARG A 7 -51.61 -23.71 -48.03
N VAL A 8 -51.71 -23.43 -46.73
CA VAL A 8 -50.64 -22.74 -46.02
C VAL A 8 -49.65 -23.79 -45.56
N THR A 9 -48.49 -23.77 -46.21
CA THR A 9 -47.32 -24.61 -45.99
C THR A 9 -46.74 -24.39 -44.59
N ALA A 10 -46.51 -25.50 -43.88
CA ALA A 10 -45.74 -25.55 -42.65
C ALA A 10 -44.37 -24.89 -42.85
N THR A 11 -44.12 -23.79 -42.14
CA THR A 11 -42.82 -23.11 -42.16
C THR A 11 -42.41 -22.83 -40.72
N HIS A 12 -41.52 -23.68 -40.22
CA HIS A 12 -40.65 -23.59 -39.04
C HIS A 12 -40.84 -22.38 -38.11
N LEU A 13 -41.43 -22.63 -36.93
CA LEU A 13 -41.24 -21.76 -35.77
C LEU A 13 -39.84 -22.01 -35.22
N ALA A 14 -38.85 -21.26 -35.70
CA ALA A 14 -37.50 -21.27 -35.15
C ALA A 14 -37.54 -20.72 -33.72
N SER A 15 -37.23 -21.59 -32.76
CA SER A 15 -37.05 -21.25 -31.35
C SER A 15 -35.97 -20.19 -31.19
N PHE A 16 -36.36 -18.98 -30.77
CA PHE A 16 -35.43 -17.90 -30.45
C PHE A 16 -34.86 -18.15 -29.05
N THR A 17 -33.76 -18.89 -28.96
CA THR A 17 -33.04 -19.07 -27.69
C THR A 17 -32.23 -17.81 -27.41
N LEU A 18 -32.71 -16.99 -26.47
CA LEU A 18 -31.96 -15.83 -25.98
C LEU A 18 -30.80 -16.35 -25.12
N LEU A 19 -29.61 -16.48 -25.72
CA LEU A 19 -28.38 -16.72 -24.98
C LEU A 19 -27.96 -15.41 -24.30
N VAL A 20 -28.30 -15.25 -23.02
CA VAL A 20 -27.78 -14.16 -22.21
C VAL A 20 -26.33 -14.47 -21.89
N TYR A 21 -25.40 -13.76 -22.52
CA TYR A 21 -24.00 -13.74 -22.08
C TYR A 21 -23.95 -13.04 -20.71
N PHE A 22 -24.05 -13.83 -19.65
CA PHE A 22 -23.58 -13.43 -18.33
C PHE A 22 -22.07 -13.31 -18.42
N TRP A 23 -21.57 -12.13 -18.81
CA TRP A 23 -20.27 -11.72 -18.31
C TRP A 23 -20.43 -11.72 -16.80
N GLY A 24 -19.82 -12.68 -16.13
CA GLY A 24 -19.72 -12.64 -14.67
C GLY A 24 -18.99 -11.37 -14.31
N THR A 25 -19.74 -10.29 -14.09
CA THR A 25 -19.23 -9.14 -13.37
C THR A 25 -18.91 -9.70 -12.00
N ARG A 26 -17.61 -9.89 -11.75
CA ARG A 26 -17.10 -10.02 -10.39
C ARG A 26 -17.53 -8.72 -9.72
N ILE A 27 -18.69 -8.70 -9.08
CA ILE A 27 -19.03 -7.60 -8.19
C ILE A 27 -18.05 -7.77 -7.05
N ALA A 28 -16.95 -7.02 -7.11
CA ALA A 28 -16.00 -6.90 -6.03
C ALA A 28 -16.68 -6.10 -4.92
N SER A 29 -17.56 -6.77 -4.18
CA SER A 29 -18.12 -6.26 -2.93
C SER A 29 -17.56 -7.13 -1.82
N GLY A 30 -16.63 -6.55 -1.06
CA GLY A 30 -15.94 -7.19 0.06
C GLY A 30 -14.42 -7.14 -0.13
N GLN A 31 -13.83 -5.94 -0.03
CA GLN A 31 -12.43 -5.85 0.38
C GLN A 31 -12.39 -5.82 1.90
N GLY A 32 -11.32 -6.35 2.50
CA GLY A 32 -11.13 -6.24 3.94
C GLY A 32 -10.97 -4.78 4.37
N LEU A 33 -11.60 -4.42 5.48
CA LEU A 33 -11.49 -3.10 6.11
C LEU A 33 -10.61 -3.15 7.34
N VAL A 34 -9.75 -2.15 7.50
CA VAL A 34 -9.00 -1.90 8.72
C VAL A 34 -9.23 -0.48 9.22
N GLU A 35 -9.23 -0.31 10.54
CA GLU A 35 -9.14 1.01 11.16
C GLU A 35 -7.66 1.41 11.19
N PHE A 36 -7.29 2.44 10.44
CA PHE A 36 -5.93 2.95 10.37
C PHE A 36 -5.69 3.91 11.54
N GLU A 37 -5.51 3.32 12.71
CA GLU A 37 -5.09 4.00 13.93
C GLU A 37 -3.99 3.19 14.61
N ASN A 38 -3.00 3.87 15.20
CA ASN A 38 -2.02 3.17 15.99
C ASN A 38 -2.47 2.99 17.45
N LEU A 39 -2.17 1.81 17.97
CA LEU A 39 -2.33 1.49 19.39
C LEU A 39 -1.01 1.61 20.17
N ALA A 40 0.09 1.89 19.48
CA ALA A 40 1.42 2.03 20.06
C ALA A 40 2.10 3.32 19.59
N PRO A 41 2.75 4.08 20.49
CA PRO A 41 3.32 5.37 20.17
C PRO A 41 4.54 5.26 19.24
N ILE A 42 4.72 6.29 18.41
CA ILE A 42 5.85 6.47 17.50
C ILE A 42 6.78 7.56 18.03
N TYR A 43 8.08 7.28 18.00
CA TYR A 43 9.13 8.17 18.52
C TYR A 43 9.96 8.80 17.40
N ASP A 44 10.58 9.93 17.72
CA ASP A 44 11.58 10.60 16.89
C ASP A 44 12.91 9.82 16.90
N VAL A 45 13.90 10.34 16.17
CA VAL A 45 15.24 9.76 15.97
C VAL A 45 16.03 9.54 17.26
N ASP A 46 15.64 10.21 18.35
CA ASP A 46 16.22 10.05 19.68
C ASP A 46 15.66 8.85 20.45
N GLY A 47 14.61 8.20 19.93
CA GLY A 47 13.91 7.08 20.56
C GLY A 47 13.15 7.43 21.83
N ARG A 48 12.92 8.72 22.12
CA ARG A 48 12.30 9.20 23.37
C ARG A 48 11.25 10.25 23.15
N THR A 49 11.47 11.16 22.21
CA THR A 49 10.54 12.23 21.88
C THR A 49 9.40 11.64 21.06
N LEU A 50 8.16 11.89 21.47
CA LEU A 50 7.00 11.46 20.69
C LEU A 50 6.81 12.41 19.50
N LEU A 51 6.48 11.85 18.33
CA LEU A 51 6.23 12.66 17.14
C LEU A 51 4.93 13.48 17.29
N VAL A 52 4.95 14.77 16.94
CA VAL A 52 3.79 15.65 17.15
C VAL A 52 3.35 16.33 15.87
N GLY A 53 2.05 16.22 15.59
CA GLY A 53 1.35 17.03 14.61
C GLY A 53 1.69 16.74 13.15
N SER A 54 1.31 17.67 12.28
CA SER A 54 1.37 17.55 10.82
C SER A 54 2.79 17.62 10.23
N GLY A 55 3.82 17.74 11.06
CA GLY A 55 5.21 17.63 10.62
C GLY A 55 5.61 16.21 10.24
N PHE A 56 4.80 15.21 10.59
CA PHE A 56 5.02 13.80 10.30
C PHE A 56 3.77 13.18 9.68
N LEU A 57 3.99 12.31 8.70
CA LEU A 57 2.96 11.58 7.98
C LEU A 57 3.11 10.07 8.23
N ALA A 58 2.00 9.36 8.32
CA ALA A 58 1.96 7.91 8.38
C ALA A 58 1.21 7.34 7.16
N GLU A 59 1.70 6.22 6.63
CA GLU A 59 1.10 5.49 5.52
C GLU A 59 1.04 4.00 5.83
N LEU A 60 -0.05 3.36 5.39
CA LEU A 60 -0.25 1.93 5.49
C LEU A 60 0.26 1.24 4.22
N TYR A 61 1.15 0.29 4.40
CA TYR A 61 1.51 -0.70 3.41
C TYR A 61 0.76 -1.97 3.75
N ALA A 62 0.05 -2.55 2.78
CA ALA A 62 -0.70 -3.77 3.00
C ALA A 62 -0.69 -4.69 1.79
N ALA A 63 -0.91 -5.97 2.05
CA ALA A 63 -1.10 -6.99 1.04
C ALA A 63 -1.91 -8.16 1.60
N ALA A 64 -2.53 -8.92 0.69
CA ALA A 64 -3.02 -10.24 1.03
C ALA A 64 -1.84 -11.18 1.39
N PRO A 65 -2.03 -12.17 2.27
CA PRO A 65 -0.98 -13.11 2.65
C PRO A 65 -0.34 -13.78 1.42
N GLY A 66 0.99 -13.76 1.36
CA GLY A 66 1.76 -14.32 0.24
C GLY A 66 2.02 -13.34 -0.92
N ASN A 67 1.47 -12.12 -0.87
CA ASN A 67 1.76 -11.06 -1.84
C ASN A 67 2.75 -10.04 -1.27
N SER A 68 3.39 -9.27 -2.17
CA SER A 68 4.26 -8.15 -1.78
C SER A 68 3.45 -6.99 -1.21
N LEU A 69 3.95 -6.37 -0.14
CA LEU A 69 3.39 -5.15 0.44
C LEU A 69 3.31 -4.03 -0.61
N GLN A 70 2.18 -3.34 -0.67
CA GLN A 70 1.97 -2.20 -1.55
C GLN A 70 1.49 -1.00 -0.72
N PRO A 71 1.89 0.23 -1.08
CA PRO A 71 1.39 1.44 -0.43
C PRO A 71 -0.11 1.60 -0.68
N ILE A 72 -0.85 1.95 0.37
CA ILE A 72 -2.24 2.40 0.24
C ILE A 72 -2.24 3.92 0.34
N SER A 73 -2.15 4.61 -0.80
CA SER A 73 -2.02 6.07 -0.82
C SER A 73 -3.19 6.83 -0.19
N SER A 74 -4.38 6.22 -0.09
CA SER A 74 -5.53 6.80 0.62
C SER A 74 -5.40 6.79 2.14
N SER A 75 -4.40 6.09 2.68
CA SER A 75 -4.14 6.00 4.12
C SER A 75 -3.19 7.08 4.64
N ILE A 76 -2.60 7.89 3.77
CA ILE A 76 -1.64 8.93 4.19
C ILE A 76 -2.34 9.92 5.11
N THR A 77 -1.91 9.97 6.37
CA THR A 77 -2.52 10.82 7.40
C THR A 77 -1.45 11.48 8.26
N PRO A 78 -1.63 12.74 8.68
CA PRO A 78 -0.73 13.37 9.63
C PRO A 78 -0.86 12.77 11.03
N LEU A 79 0.22 12.88 11.82
CA LEU A 79 0.15 12.57 13.25
C LEU A 79 -0.67 13.62 14.01
N LEU A 80 -1.23 13.20 15.14
CA LEU A 80 -2.07 14.02 15.99
C LEU A 80 -1.22 15.01 16.79
N THR A 81 -1.68 16.25 16.86
CA THR A 81 -1.09 17.26 17.76
C THR A 81 -1.53 17.05 19.21
N VAL A 82 -2.75 16.58 19.42
CA VAL A 82 -3.37 16.39 20.75
C VAL A 82 -2.93 15.09 21.43
N SER A 83 -2.40 14.13 20.68
CA SER A 83 -1.90 12.85 21.18
C SER A 83 -0.56 12.52 20.51
N PRO A 84 0.57 13.02 21.05
CA PRO A 84 1.90 12.78 20.52
C PRO A 84 2.20 11.30 20.28
N GLY A 85 2.73 10.99 19.11
CA GLY A 85 3.09 9.65 18.67
C GLY A 85 1.92 8.84 18.15
N TYR A 86 0.71 9.42 18.06
CA TYR A 86 -0.49 8.75 17.55
C TYR A 86 -1.01 9.37 16.27
N PHE A 87 -1.67 8.57 15.43
CA PHE A 87 -2.37 9.00 14.23
C PHE A 87 -3.77 8.37 14.15
N PHE A 88 -4.67 9.05 13.44
CA PHE A 88 -6.00 8.55 13.14
C PHE A 88 -6.31 8.83 11.66
N GLY A 89 -6.25 7.79 10.83
CA GLY A 89 -6.53 7.87 9.39
C GLY A 89 -7.86 7.25 8.99
N GLY A 90 -8.64 6.73 9.95
CA GLY A 90 -9.97 6.18 9.73
C GLY A 90 -9.95 4.85 8.98
N ILE A 91 -11.05 4.54 8.29
CA ILE A 91 -11.26 3.25 7.65
C ILE A 91 -10.51 3.16 6.32
N VAL A 92 -9.66 2.14 6.17
CA VAL A 92 -8.88 1.87 4.96
C VAL A 92 -9.26 0.52 4.37
N HIS A 93 -9.43 0.50 3.04
CA HIS A 93 -9.66 -0.72 2.27
C HIS A 93 -8.34 -1.38 1.89
N ILE A 94 -8.23 -2.70 2.09
CA ILE A 94 -7.05 -3.48 1.68
C ILE A 94 -7.35 -4.25 0.39
N PRO A 95 -6.75 -3.87 -0.75
CA PRO A 95 -6.95 -4.56 -2.02
C PRO A 95 -6.54 -6.04 -1.96
N GLY A 96 -7.30 -6.90 -2.64
CA GLY A 96 -6.99 -8.32 -2.76
C GLY A 96 -7.28 -9.16 -1.51
N THR A 97 -7.88 -8.57 -0.48
CA THR A 97 -8.35 -9.29 0.71
C THR A 97 -9.87 -9.42 0.71
N ILE A 98 -10.40 -10.31 1.55
CA ILE A 98 -11.85 -10.51 1.76
C ILE A 98 -12.22 -10.12 3.21
N PRO A 99 -13.47 -9.73 3.50
CA PRO A 99 -13.94 -9.55 4.85
C PRO A 99 -13.86 -10.86 5.63
N GLY A 100 -13.57 -10.77 6.93
CA GLY A 100 -13.22 -11.90 7.81
C GLY A 100 -11.86 -12.54 7.49
N GLY A 101 -11.21 -12.12 6.40
CA GLY A 101 -9.92 -12.62 5.97
C GLY A 101 -8.76 -12.10 6.83
N THR A 102 -7.56 -12.25 6.28
CA THR A 102 -6.31 -11.83 6.91
C THR A 102 -5.53 -10.96 5.93
N ALA A 103 -4.84 -9.93 6.42
CA ALA A 103 -3.90 -9.12 5.67
C ALA A 103 -2.54 -9.08 6.37
N VAL A 104 -1.49 -8.88 5.59
CA VAL A 104 -0.16 -8.53 6.09
C VAL A 104 0.01 -7.04 5.90
N VAL A 105 0.41 -6.34 6.95
CA VAL A 105 0.48 -4.88 6.97
C VAL A 105 1.79 -4.38 7.59
N GLN A 106 2.15 -3.17 7.22
CA GLN A 106 3.24 -2.42 7.79
C GLN A 106 2.85 -0.94 7.80
N VAL A 107 3.03 -0.28 8.94
CA VAL A 107 2.90 1.17 9.03
C VAL A 107 4.28 1.78 8.85
N VAL A 108 4.39 2.74 7.94
CA VAL A 108 5.58 3.57 7.75
C VAL A 108 5.26 5.00 8.12
N THR A 109 6.26 5.74 8.59
CA THR A 109 6.13 7.12 9.04
C THR A 109 7.37 7.89 8.61
N TRP A 110 7.18 9.13 8.18
CA TRP A 110 8.27 10.01 7.75
C TRP A 110 7.95 11.46 8.07
N ARG A 111 8.94 12.33 7.95
CA ARG A 111 8.74 13.77 8.06
C ARG A 111 8.08 14.33 6.80
N ALA A 112 7.00 15.09 6.96
CA ALA A 112 6.21 15.66 5.88
C ALA A 112 7.01 16.57 4.91
N SER A 113 8.13 17.15 5.36
CA SER A 113 9.02 17.96 4.50
C SER A 113 9.86 17.12 3.54
N ASP A 114 10.04 15.83 3.82
CA ASP A 114 10.97 14.97 3.09
C ASP A 114 10.27 14.34 1.87
N GLY A 115 8.93 14.36 1.79
CA GLY A 115 8.17 13.90 0.63
C GLY A 115 6.66 13.86 0.89
N ALA A 116 5.85 13.86 -0.18
CA ALA A 116 4.40 13.72 -0.07
C ALA A 116 3.97 12.25 0.10
N THR A 117 4.81 11.32 -0.34
CA THR A 117 4.65 9.87 -0.16
C THR A 117 5.90 9.28 0.49
N PHE A 118 5.78 8.09 1.11
CA PHE A 118 6.94 7.43 1.68
C PHE A 118 8.05 7.15 0.66
N ALA A 119 7.68 6.78 -0.58
CA ALA A 119 8.64 6.51 -1.64
C ALA A 119 9.45 7.74 -2.07
N GLU A 120 8.89 8.95 -1.95
CA GLU A 120 9.62 10.20 -2.18
C GLU A 120 10.49 10.59 -0.96
N ALA A 121 10.00 10.27 0.23
CA ALA A 121 10.69 10.55 1.48
C ALA A 121 11.84 9.57 1.79
N ASP A 122 11.93 8.43 1.09
CA ASP A 122 13.04 7.47 1.25
C ASP A 122 14.29 7.90 0.45
N HIS A 123 14.91 8.99 0.90
CA HIS A 123 16.15 9.50 0.31
C HIS A 123 17.21 9.77 1.39
N PRO A 124 18.50 9.80 1.01
CA PRO A 124 19.60 10.14 1.91
C PRO A 124 19.34 11.39 2.77
N GLY A 125 19.47 11.28 4.09
CA GLY A 125 19.24 12.37 5.05
C GLY A 125 17.78 12.55 5.49
N ALA A 126 16.83 11.84 4.87
CA ALA A 126 15.44 11.88 5.27
C ALA A 126 15.20 11.17 6.61
N HIS A 127 14.13 11.57 7.29
CA HIS A 127 13.73 10.98 8.57
C HIS A 127 12.53 10.08 8.35
N VAL A 128 12.81 8.78 8.37
CA VAL A 128 11.86 7.72 8.04
C VAL A 128 11.86 6.66 9.13
N GLY A 129 10.77 5.92 9.27
CA GLY A 129 10.67 4.82 10.21
C GLY A 129 9.53 3.90 9.80
N GLY A 130 9.63 2.65 10.22
CA GLY A 130 8.61 1.66 9.94
C GLY A 130 8.43 0.73 11.12
N SER A 131 7.18 0.34 11.33
CA SER A 131 6.86 -0.80 12.18
C SER A 131 7.40 -2.10 11.56
N SER A 132 7.51 -3.14 12.39
CA SER A 132 7.68 -4.50 11.89
C SER A 132 6.48 -4.89 11.02
N VAL A 133 6.68 -5.81 10.09
CA VAL A 133 5.57 -6.37 9.32
C VAL A 133 4.76 -7.30 10.23
N PHE A 134 3.45 -7.07 10.34
CA PHE A 134 2.56 -7.88 11.17
C PHE A 134 1.28 -8.27 10.43
N GLN A 135 0.59 -9.26 10.98
CA GLN A 135 -0.61 -9.81 10.37
C GLN A 135 -1.85 -9.34 11.12
N VAL A 136 -2.83 -8.82 10.38
CA VAL A 136 -4.14 -8.44 10.90
C VAL A 136 -5.15 -9.49 10.43
N GLY A 137 -5.80 -10.16 11.37
CA GLY A 137 -6.87 -11.11 11.10
C GLY A 137 -8.26 -10.47 11.24
N SER A 138 -9.29 -11.18 10.79
CA SER A 138 -10.69 -10.78 10.93
C SER A 138 -10.98 -9.39 10.34
N LEU A 139 -10.51 -9.14 9.13
CA LEU A 139 -10.74 -7.87 8.43
C LEU A 139 -12.23 -7.51 8.38
N GLY A 140 -12.58 -6.25 8.55
CA GLY A 140 -13.97 -5.80 8.47
C GLY A 140 -14.53 -5.84 7.04
N GLY A 141 -15.76 -5.37 6.87
CA GLY A 141 -16.41 -5.27 5.55
C GLY A 141 -17.49 -6.31 5.28
N ASP A 142 -17.86 -7.13 6.27
CA ASP A 142 -19.07 -7.96 6.24
C ASP A 142 -20.32 -7.16 6.69
N GLN A 143 -21.51 -7.76 6.64
CA GLN A 143 -22.78 -7.05 6.89
C GLN A 143 -22.92 -6.44 8.31
N LEU A 144 -22.03 -6.78 9.23
CA LEU A 144 -21.93 -6.24 10.60
C LEU A 144 -20.63 -5.45 10.83
N GLY A 145 -19.86 -5.22 9.77
CA GLY A 145 -18.40 -5.08 9.78
C GLY A 145 -17.85 -3.89 10.54
N VAL A 146 -17.44 -4.16 11.78
CA VAL A 146 -16.48 -3.32 12.50
C VAL A 146 -15.12 -3.47 11.79
N PRO A 147 -14.48 -2.37 11.38
CA PRO A 147 -13.14 -2.40 10.81
C PRO A 147 -12.14 -3.06 11.78
N ALA A 148 -11.20 -3.85 11.26
CA ALA A 148 -10.21 -4.50 12.10
C ALA A 148 -9.18 -3.48 12.59
N LEU A 149 -8.93 -3.45 13.90
CA LEU A 149 -7.88 -2.62 14.48
C LEU A 149 -6.48 -3.17 14.15
N LEU A 150 -5.47 -2.30 14.14
CA LEU A 150 -4.05 -2.67 13.96
C LEU A 150 -3.44 -3.32 15.22
N VAL A 151 -4.09 -4.37 15.72
CA VAL A 151 -3.60 -5.16 16.86
C VAL A 151 -2.33 -5.90 16.45
N GLY A 152 -1.24 -5.67 17.18
CA GLY A 152 0.08 -6.23 16.88
C GLY A 152 1.11 -5.21 16.40
N MET A 153 0.68 -3.97 16.15
CA MET A 153 1.63 -2.88 15.89
C MET A 153 2.47 -2.61 17.14
N GLN A 154 3.80 -2.65 16.99
CA GLN A 154 4.74 -2.29 18.04
C GLN A 154 5.21 -0.84 17.89
N SER A 155 5.60 -0.22 19.00
CA SER A 155 6.27 1.08 18.97
C SER A 155 7.56 0.99 18.18
N PHE A 156 7.86 2.06 17.44
CA PHE A 156 9.11 2.21 16.71
C PHE A 156 9.55 3.68 16.72
N SER A 157 10.78 3.92 16.29
CA SER A 157 11.39 5.23 16.22
C SER A 157 11.77 5.55 14.78
N LEU A 158 11.77 6.83 14.42
CA LEU A 158 12.38 7.27 13.17
C LEU A 158 13.89 7.03 13.22
N TYR A 159 14.51 6.94 12.05
CA TYR A 159 15.95 6.99 11.87
C TYR A 159 16.26 7.89 10.67
N VAL A 160 17.50 8.38 10.63
CA VAL A 160 17.99 9.15 9.49
C VAL A 160 18.55 8.19 8.46
N VAL A 161 18.07 8.26 7.22
CA VAL A 161 18.60 7.46 6.11
C VAL A 161 20.06 7.86 5.90
N PRO A 162 21.03 6.92 6.04
CA PRO A 162 22.44 7.25 5.87
C PRO A 162 22.72 7.74 4.45
N GLU A 163 23.49 8.82 4.32
CA GLU A 163 24.00 9.22 3.01
C GLU A 163 25.00 8.20 2.48
N PRO A 164 24.92 7.79 1.20
CA PRO A 164 25.97 6.97 0.62
C PRO A 164 27.30 7.73 0.75
N ALA A 165 28.35 7.04 1.19
CA ALA A 165 29.64 7.67 1.49
C ALA A 165 30.26 8.24 0.21
N VAL A 166 29.94 9.49 -0.12
CA VAL A 166 30.43 10.22 -1.30
C VAL A 166 31.95 10.17 -1.39
N LEU A 167 32.63 10.24 -0.23
CA LEU A 167 34.08 10.13 -0.11
C LEU A 167 34.65 8.79 -0.64
N THR A 168 33.91 7.68 -0.47
CA THR A 168 34.35 6.37 -1.01
C THR A 168 34.19 6.30 -2.52
N LEU A 169 33.16 6.95 -3.07
CA LEU A 169 32.95 7.04 -4.51
C LEU A 169 34.02 7.93 -5.17
N ASP A 170 34.34 9.06 -4.55
CA ASP A 170 35.38 9.98 -5.02
C ASP A 170 36.76 9.35 -4.95
N LEU A 171 37.10 8.67 -3.85
CA LEU A 171 38.36 7.94 -3.74
C LEU A 171 38.46 6.82 -4.78
N LEU A 172 37.38 6.07 -5.00
CA LEU A 172 37.35 5.01 -6.01
C LEU A 172 37.55 5.59 -7.42
N ALA A 173 36.93 6.73 -7.73
CA ALA A 173 37.12 7.42 -9.00
C ALA A 173 38.58 7.88 -9.19
N VAL A 174 39.19 8.48 -8.16
CA VAL A 174 40.59 8.92 -8.19
C VAL A 174 41.53 7.74 -8.37
N VAL A 175 41.32 6.62 -7.68
CA VAL A 175 42.13 5.40 -7.83
C VAL A 175 41.99 4.81 -9.23
N GLY A 176 40.77 4.76 -9.78
CA GLY A 176 40.53 4.29 -11.14
C GLY A 176 41.23 5.12 -12.21
N ILE A 177 41.19 6.46 -12.07
CA ILE A 177 41.88 7.39 -12.98
C ILE A 177 43.40 7.21 -12.87
N ALA A 178 43.94 7.13 -11.65
CA ALA A 178 45.37 6.92 -11.41
C ALA A 178 45.86 5.60 -12.01
N PHE A 179 45.07 4.52 -11.86
CA PHE A 179 45.36 3.21 -12.43
C PHE A 179 45.36 3.23 -13.96
N ASN A 180 44.36 3.87 -14.59
CA ASN A 180 44.31 4.03 -16.04
C ASN A 180 45.49 4.84 -16.58
N CYS A 181 45.84 5.95 -15.91
CA CYS A 181 47.02 6.75 -16.25
C CYS A 181 48.33 5.96 -16.12
N TRP A 182 48.43 5.06 -15.14
CA TRP A 182 49.59 4.18 -14.97
C TRP A 182 49.68 3.12 -16.07
N LEU A 183 48.56 2.50 -16.45
CA LEU A 183 48.50 1.54 -17.57
C LEU A 183 48.91 2.19 -18.89
N ASN A 184 48.39 3.37 -19.20
CA ASN A 184 48.64 4.06 -20.47
C ASN A 184 50.08 4.61 -20.61
N ARG A 185 50.87 4.64 -19.53
CA ARG A 185 52.31 4.98 -19.57
C ARG A 185 53.22 3.78 -19.85
N ARG A 186 52.67 2.56 -19.85
CA ARG A 186 53.44 1.30 -19.99
C ARG A 186 53.39 0.70 -21.39
N VAL A 187 52.58 1.28 -22.30
CA VAL A 187 52.48 0.91 -23.72
C VAL A 187 53.25 1.93 -24.55
#